data_AF-A0A960KK03-F1
#
_entry.id   AF-A0A960KK03-F1
#
_cell.length_a   1.000
_cell.length_b   1.000
_cell.length_c   1.000
_cell.angle_alpha   90.00
_cell.angle_beta   90.00
_cell.angle_gamma   90.00
#
_symmetry.space_group_name_H-M   'P 1'
#
loop_
_entity.id
_entity.type
_entity.pdbx_description
1 polymer ?
#
loop_
_entity_poly.entity_id
_entity_poly.type
_entity_poly.pdbx_seq_one_letter_code
_entity_poly.pdbx_strand_id
1 'polypeptide(L)'
;MKCFVDRTDWSNAEHINHALCEEGEWVFWFPDSDCDWQEESLFLVRRRFPDIEPLLKAENEHEFTWHKASRTYQSVLRNPRVDEDTYATRQARLRLNPLRWLFAYPSAHPLVVGGLGVVLYYSFVTSFWFLAGAALILVRYYKFWVHVLMQFRLGYLCPGIVVAVEPNILVAFATDMAKGDGAFPVLKVVQIPRRIMGKAVRVGMRVVGAAFYFELRDNRPFWCDVEPYIAQAAVGKKVRERSLARIAFEEWNELDRQIKQLPKLEPGLFRVDRESSSWSRPLVGDQGTT
;
A
#
# COMPACT_ATOMS: atom_id res chain seq x y z
N MET A 1 -28.08 -17.99 26.47
CA MET A 1 -27.78 -17.53 27.84
C MET A 1 -26.82 -16.35 27.70
N LYS A 2 -27.06 -15.27 28.45
CA LYS A 2 -26.39 -13.98 28.25
C LYS A 2 -24.87 -14.09 28.47
N CYS A 3 -24.14 -13.44 27.58
CA CYS A 3 -22.72 -13.14 27.68
C CYS A 3 -22.45 -12.23 28.87
N PHE A 4 -21.30 -12.43 29.54
CA PHE A 4 -20.53 -11.38 30.20
C PHE A 4 -19.06 -11.76 30.23
N VAL A 5 -18.22 -10.78 29.96
CA VAL A 5 -16.79 -10.73 30.30
C VAL A 5 -16.65 -9.52 31.21
N ASP A 6 -16.02 -9.68 32.37
CA ASP A 6 -15.39 -8.55 33.05
C ASP A 6 -14.17 -9.02 33.87
N ARG A 7 -13.21 -8.08 33.97
CA ARG A 7 -11.82 -8.02 34.43
C ARG A 7 -11.48 -8.78 35.73
N THR A 8 -10.20 -9.04 36.08
CA THR A 8 -9.10 -8.08 36.27
C THR A 8 -7.76 -8.79 36.51
N ASP A 9 -6.67 -8.05 36.28
CA ASP A 9 -5.28 -8.30 36.69
C ASP A 9 -4.43 -9.28 35.87
N TRP A 10 -3.87 -8.75 34.79
CA TRP A 10 -2.67 -9.28 34.15
C TRP A 10 -1.72 -8.12 33.84
N SER A 11 -1.00 -7.64 34.85
CA SER A 11 -0.06 -6.53 34.71
C SER A 11 1.30 -6.93 34.13
N ASN A 12 1.52 -8.18 33.70
CA ASN A 12 2.82 -8.64 33.21
C ASN A 12 2.79 -9.72 32.08
N ALA A 13 1.66 -9.91 31.37
CA ALA A 13 1.66 -10.76 30.17
C ALA A 13 0.79 -10.15 29.05
N GLU A 14 1.34 -9.14 28.35
CA GLU A 14 0.59 -8.40 27.33
C GLU A 14 0.59 -9.03 25.91
N HIS A 15 1.11 -10.25 25.70
CA HIS A 15 1.46 -10.66 24.33
C HIS A 15 0.88 -11.97 23.79
N ILE A 16 0.17 -12.79 24.56
CA ILE A 16 -0.37 -14.05 24.04
C ILE A 16 -1.87 -14.08 24.27
N ASN A 17 -2.65 -14.12 23.20
CA ASN A 17 -4.11 -14.13 23.31
C ASN A 17 -4.75 -15.40 22.73
N HIS A 18 -4.07 -16.17 21.86
CA HIS A 18 -4.63 -17.39 21.27
C HIS A 18 -3.56 -18.45 20.92
N ALA A 19 -3.86 -19.71 21.20
CA ALA A 19 -3.09 -20.90 20.81
C ALA A 19 -4.00 -21.92 20.11
N LEU A 20 -3.49 -22.59 19.07
CA LEU A 20 -4.16 -23.65 18.31
C LEU A 20 -3.31 -24.93 18.36
N CYS A 21 -3.96 -26.09 18.42
CA CYS A 21 -3.31 -27.39 18.26
C CYS A 21 -3.87 -28.08 17.01
N GLU A 22 -3.06 -28.21 15.97
CA GLU A 22 -3.40 -28.96 14.75
C GLU A 22 -2.40 -30.12 14.64
N GLU A 23 -2.89 -31.36 14.56
CA GLU A 23 -2.07 -32.58 14.38
C GLU A 23 -0.91 -32.79 15.37
N GLY A 24 -0.99 -32.23 16.58
CA GLY A 24 0.03 -32.38 17.64
C GLY A 24 1.09 -31.29 17.65
N GLU A 25 1.00 -30.28 16.78
CA GLU A 25 1.84 -29.08 16.82
C GLU A 25 1.05 -27.88 17.35
N TRP A 26 1.69 -27.10 18.23
CA TRP A 26 1.14 -25.89 18.83
C TRP A 26 1.50 -24.68 17.96
N VAL A 27 0.52 -23.83 17.70
CA VAL A 27 0.68 -22.62 16.89
C VAL A 27 0.14 -21.42 17.66
N PHE A 28 0.93 -20.36 17.77
CA PHE A 28 0.57 -19.17 18.55
C PHE A 28 0.26 -17.99 17.66
N TRP A 29 -0.65 -17.15 18.14
CA TRP A 29 -1.04 -15.93 17.47
C TRP A 29 -0.73 -14.72 18.34
N PHE A 30 0.12 -13.83 17.82
CA PHE A 30 0.47 -12.58 18.48
C PHE A 30 -0.31 -11.43 17.83
N PRO A 31 -0.82 -10.48 18.63
CA PRO A 31 -1.42 -9.28 18.08
C PRO A 31 -0.29 -8.40 17.54
N ASP A 32 -0.32 -8.14 16.23
CA ASP A 32 0.49 -7.09 15.65
C ASP A 32 -0.17 -5.72 15.93
N SER A 33 0.57 -4.62 15.79
CA SER A 33 0.16 -3.25 16.17
C SER A 33 -1.10 -2.72 15.48
N ASP A 34 -1.66 -3.47 14.53
CA ASP A 34 -2.85 -3.13 13.73
C ASP A 34 -4.04 -4.12 13.91
N CYS A 35 -4.09 -4.89 15.01
CA CYS A 35 -5.19 -5.82 15.34
C CYS A 35 -5.39 -7.01 14.38
N ASP A 36 -4.41 -7.31 13.51
CA ASP A 36 -4.35 -8.55 12.73
C ASP A 36 -3.42 -9.55 13.43
N TRP A 37 -3.82 -10.82 13.45
CA TRP A 37 -3.10 -11.89 14.14
C TRP A 37 -2.12 -12.58 13.18
N GLN A 38 -0.87 -12.78 13.61
CA GLN A 38 0.13 -13.54 12.84
C GLN A 38 0.42 -14.93 13.44
N GLU A 39 0.63 -15.92 12.57
CA GLU A 39 0.93 -17.31 12.93
C GLU A 39 2.44 -17.48 13.18
N GLU A 40 2.84 -17.86 14.41
CA GLU A 40 4.22 -18.24 14.71
C GLU A 40 4.32 -19.69 15.19
N SER A 41 5.31 -20.42 14.67
CA SER A 41 5.64 -21.78 15.11
C SER A 41 6.11 -21.80 16.58
N LEU A 42 5.75 -22.85 17.32
CA LEU A 42 6.18 -23.09 18.72
C LEU A 42 7.69 -22.91 18.93
N PHE A 43 8.50 -23.24 17.93
CA PHE A 43 9.95 -23.07 17.97
C PHE A 43 10.37 -21.59 18.03
N LEU A 44 9.76 -20.73 17.20
CA LEU A 44 10.03 -19.29 17.20
C LEU A 44 9.52 -18.62 18.48
N VAL A 45 8.37 -19.07 18.98
CA VAL A 45 7.80 -18.60 20.25
C VAL A 45 8.68 -18.96 21.43
N ARG A 46 9.15 -20.22 21.53
CA ARG A 46 10.09 -20.63 22.58
C ARG A 46 11.41 -19.86 22.52
N ARG A 47 11.87 -19.50 21.33
CA ARG A 47 13.08 -18.69 21.16
C ARG A 47 12.88 -17.25 21.59
N ARG A 48 11.67 -16.70 21.40
CA ARG A 48 11.31 -15.31 21.73
C ARG A 48 10.87 -15.14 23.20
N PHE A 49 10.24 -16.16 23.77
CA PHE A 49 9.69 -16.18 25.13
C PHE A 49 10.02 -17.51 25.84
N PRO A 50 11.25 -17.66 26.38
CA PRO A 50 11.68 -18.91 27.00
C PRO A 50 10.87 -19.30 28.26
N ASP A 51 10.17 -18.35 28.87
CA ASP A 51 9.41 -18.53 30.12
C ASP A 51 7.95 -19.00 29.91
N ILE A 52 7.51 -19.25 28.66
CA ILE A 52 6.11 -19.60 28.34
C ILE A 52 5.74 -21.07 28.68
N GLU A 53 6.74 -21.94 28.84
CA GLU A 53 6.60 -23.39 29.02
C GLU A 53 5.77 -23.82 30.25
N PRO A 54 5.83 -23.15 31.42
CA PRO A 54 5.00 -23.48 32.57
C PRO A 54 3.52 -23.10 32.40
N LEU A 55 3.23 -22.04 31.63
CA LEU A 55 1.87 -21.52 31.42
C LEU A 55 1.05 -22.46 30.52
N LEU A 56 1.68 -22.99 29.46
CA LEU A 56 1.04 -23.94 28.54
C LEU A 56 0.64 -25.26 29.20
N LYS A 57 1.32 -25.64 30.29
CA LYS A 57 1.00 -26.85 31.05
C LYS A 57 -0.18 -26.69 32.01
N ALA A 58 -0.60 -25.45 32.29
CA ALA A 58 -1.64 -25.15 33.27
C ALA A 58 -3.07 -25.04 32.66
N GLU A 59 -3.21 -24.93 31.34
CA GLU A 59 -4.43 -24.43 30.68
C GLU A 59 -5.26 -25.47 29.88
N ASN A 60 -5.27 -26.75 30.29
CA ASN A 60 -5.97 -27.84 29.60
C ASN A 60 -7.51 -27.91 29.80
N GLU A 61 -8.21 -26.85 30.26
CA GLU A 61 -9.62 -26.98 30.70
C GLU A 61 -10.71 -26.18 29.94
N HIS A 62 -10.41 -25.34 28.93
CA HIS A 62 -11.45 -24.53 28.27
C HIS A 62 -11.53 -24.70 26.74
N GLU A 63 -12.75 -24.97 26.26
CA GLU A 63 -13.08 -25.32 24.87
C GLU A 63 -13.40 -24.06 24.05
N PHE A 64 -12.66 -23.83 22.95
CA PHE A 64 -12.82 -22.68 22.04
C PHE A 64 -13.39 -23.10 20.68
N THR A 65 -14.28 -22.29 20.10
CA THR A 65 -14.80 -22.47 18.73
C THR A 65 -14.29 -21.41 17.74
N TRP A 66 -13.91 -21.84 16.54
CA TRP A 66 -13.10 -21.09 15.57
C TRP A 66 -13.73 -20.90 14.16
N HIS A 67 -13.24 -19.92 13.40
CA HIS A 67 -13.60 -19.61 12.00
C HIS A 67 -12.40 -19.60 11.04
N LYS A 68 -12.63 -20.02 9.78
CA LYS A 68 -11.59 -20.33 8.76
C LYS A 68 -11.21 -19.14 7.87
N ALA A 69 -9.92 -18.81 7.74
CA ALA A 69 -9.40 -17.76 6.86
C ALA A 69 -9.13 -18.24 5.40
N SER A 70 -9.21 -17.33 4.42
CA SER A 70 -9.25 -17.66 2.98
C SER A 70 -7.90 -17.61 2.25
N ARG A 71 -7.67 -18.54 1.31
CA ARG A 71 -6.45 -18.77 0.49
C ARG A 71 -5.89 -17.59 -0.33
N THR A 72 -6.55 -16.44 -0.36
CA THR A 72 -6.19 -15.34 -1.27
C THR A 72 -4.97 -14.53 -0.82
N TYR A 73 -4.52 -14.69 0.43
CA TYR A 73 -3.47 -13.86 1.03
C TYR A 73 -2.05 -14.34 0.67
N GLN A 74 -1.83 -15.66 0.60
CA GLN A 74 -0.49 -16.23 0.42
C GLN A 74 0.13 -16.01 -0.98
N SER A 75 -0.67 -15.80 -2.03
CA SER A 75 -0.13 -15.59 -3.39
C SER A 75 0.45 -14.20 -3.62
N VAL A 76 0.16 -13.24 -2.72
CA VAL A 76 0.63 -11.85 -2.82
C VAL A 76 2.07 -11.69 -2.36
N LEU A 77 2.50 -12.47 -1.36
CA LEU A 77 3.82 -12.38 -0.73
C LEU A 77 4.97 -12.88 -1.63
N ARG A 78 4.70 -13.57 -2.75
CA ARG A 78 5.75 -14.07 -3.66
C ARG A 78 6.29 -13.04 -4.68
N ASN A 79 6.04 -11.74 -4.50
CA ASN A 79 6.59 -10.73 -5.40
C ASN A 79 7.96 -10.25 -4.88
N PRO A 80 9.09 -10.57 -5.53
CA PRO A 80 10.45 -10.26 -5.07
C PRO A 80 10.81 -8.75 -5.09
N ARG A 81 9.81 -7.88 -5.15
CA ARG A 81 9.95 -6.41 -5.11
C ARG A 81 9.21 -5.77 -3.94
N VAL A 82 8.56 -6.57 -3.11
CA VAL A 82 7.90 -6.12 -1.88
C VAL A 82 8.69 -6.76 -0.76
N ASP A 83 9.45 -5.95 -0.01
CA ASP A 83 10.11 -6.44 1.20
C ASP A 83 9.03 -6.96 2.15
N GLU A 84 9.21 -8.20 2.62
CA GLU A 84 8.21 -8.95 3.40
C GLU A 84 7.80 -8.25 4.71
N ASP A 85 8.57 -7.24 5.13
CA ASP A 85 8.42 -6.55 6.41
C ASP A 85 7.83 -5.14 6.30
N THR A 86 7.46 -4.66 5.11
CA THR A 86 6.92 -3.29 4.94
C THR A 86 5.42 -3.29 4.65
N TYR A 87 4.63 -2.95 5.67
CA TYR A 87 3.17 -2.80 5.55
C TYR A 87 2.77 -1.33 5.46
N ALA A 88 1.93 -1.02 4.47
CA ALA A 88 1.32 0.28 4.36
C ALA A 88 0.27 0.45 5.48
N THR A 89 0.49 1.40 6.41
CA THR A 89 -0.43 1.73 7.53
C THR A 89 -1.88 1.90 7.07
N ARG A 90 -2.07 2.38 5.84
CA ARG A 90 -3.38 2.43 5.18
C ARG A 90 -3.35 1.84 3.79
N GLN A 91 -3.65 0.56 3.67
CA GLN A 91 -3.82 -0.09 2.37
C GLN A 91 -4.99 0.49 1.56
N ALA A 92 -4.85 0.56 0.25
CA ALA A 92 -5.86 1.09 -0.66
C ALA A 92 -7.11 0.22 -0.68
N ARG A 93 -6.96 -1.11 -0.78
CA ARG A 93 -8.08 -2.09 -0.82
C ARG A 93 -9.18 -1.69 -1.82
N LEU A 94 -8.78 -1.14 -2.97
CA LEU A 94 -9.68 -0.64 -4.01
C LEU A 94 -9.88 -1.70 -5.09
N ARG A 95 -11.14 -1.92 -5.48
CA ARG A 95 -11.45 -2.74 -6.65
C ARG A 95 -11.33 -1.90 -7.92
N LEU A 96 -10.28 -2.16 -8.69
CA LEU A 96 -10.02 -1.53 -9.98
C LEU A 96 -11.16 -1.82 -10.97
N ASN A 97 -11.61 -0.81 -11.71
CA ASN A 97 -12.42 -0.98 -12.92
C ASN A 97 -11.50 -0.75 -14.13
N PRO A 98 -11.08 -1.81 -14.85
CA PRO A 98 -10.11 -1.71 -15.95
C PRO A 98 -10.56 -0.77 -17.07
N LEU A 99 -11.86 -0.75 -17.40
CA LEU A 99 -12.38 0.12 -18.46
C LEU A 99 -12.28 1.59 -18.08
N ARG A 100 -12.60 1.95 -16.83
CA ARG A 100 -12.44 3.32 -16.35
C ARG A 100 -10.98 3.74 -16.33
N TRP A 101 -10.10 2.85 -15.90
CA TRP A 101 -8.67 3.09 -15.89
C TRP A 101 -8.13 3.31 -17.32
N LEU A 102 -8.54 2.48 -18.28
CA LEU A 102 -8.19 2.60 -19.70
C LEU A 102 -8.62 3.95 -20.30
N PHE A 103 -9.84 4.41 -20.01
CA PHE A 103 -10.31 5.71 -20.48
C PHE A 103 -9.66 6.90 -19.77
N ALA A 104 -9.23 6.71 -18.52
CA ALA A 104 -8.52 7.73 -17.78
C ALA A 104 -7.07 7.86 -18.27
N TYR A 105 -6.36 6.77 -18.52
CA TYR A 105 -4.93 6.76 -18.87
C TYR A 105 -4.69 6.25 -20.31
N PRO A 106 -5.12 6.99 -21.36
CA PRO A 106 -5.13 6.47 -22.73
C PRO A 106 -3.75 6.39 -23.39
N SER A 107 -2.71 7.05 -22.88
CA SER A 107 -1.46 7.26 -23.63
C SER A 107 -0.68 5.98 -23.95
N ALA A 108 -0.74 4.95 -23.10
CA ALA A 108 0.05 3.74 -23.29
C ALA A 108 -0.63 2.69 -24.19
N HIS A 109 -1.95 2.69 -24.30
CA HIS A 109 -2.69 1.58 -24.91
C HIS A 109 -2.69 1.54 -26.43
N PRO A 110 -2.86 2.67 -27.15
CA PRO A 110 -2.80 2.67 -28.61
C PRO A 110 -1.47 2.13 -29.13
N LEU A 111 -0.36 2.42 -28.42
CA LEU A 111 0.97 1.91 -28.80
C LEU A 111 1.05 0.39 -28.66
N VAL A 112 0.52 -0.18 -27.58
CA VAL A 112 0.51 -1.64 -27.37
C VAL A 112 -0.41 -2.31 -28.38
N VAL A 113 -1.63 -1.79 -28.59
CA VAL A 113 -2.62 -2.36 -29.52
C VAL A 113 -2.12 -2.26 -30.97
N GLY A 114 -1.59 -1.10 -31.36
CA GLY A 114 -1.00 -0.89 -32.68
C GLY A 114 0.22 -1.78 -32.92
N GLY A 115 1.14 -1.84 -31.95
CA GLY A 115 2.32 -2.71 -32.02
C GLY A 115 1.95 -4.19 -32.12
N LEU A 116 0.96 -4.64 -31.34
CA LEU A 116 0.44 -6.00 -31.43
C LEU A 116 -0.19 -6.28 -32.81
N GLY A 117 -1.00 -5.36 -33.32
CA GLY A 117 -1.61 -5.48 -34.65
C GLY A 117 -0.57 -5.60 -35.77
N VAL A 118 0.48 -4.78 -35.74
CA VAL A 118 1.58 -4.85 -36.70
C VAL A 118 2.30 -6.19 -36.64
N VAL A 119 2.67 -6.66 -35.45
CA VAL A 119 3.38 -7.93 -35.28
C VAL A 119 2.50 -9.12 -35.72
N LEU A 120 1.21 -9.09 -35.42
CA LEU A 120 0.26 -10.11 -35.88
C LEU A 120 0.10 -10.09 -37.41
N TYR A 121 0.03 -8.93 -38.03
CA TYR A 121 0.00 -8.80 -39.49
C TYR A 121 1.24 -9.43 -40.16
N TYR A 122 2.44 -9.10 -39.68
CA TYR A 122 3.68 -9.71 -40.19
C TYR A 122 3.79 -11.20 -39.88
N SER A 123 3.17 -11.68 -38.80
CA SER A 123 3.10 -13.12 -38.53
C SER A 123 2.31 -13.90 -39.57
N PHE A 124 1.31 -13.25 -40.18
CA PHE A 124 0.48 -13.84 -41.22
C PHE A 124 1.14 -13.76 -42.60
N VAL A 125 1.77 -12.62 -42.93
CA VAL A 125 2.31 -12.36 -44.28
C VAL A 125 3.73 -12.89 -44.48
N THR A 126 4.57 -12.87 -43.44
CA THR A 126 6.02 -13.09 -43.60
C THR A 126 6.51 -14.35 -42.91
N SER A 127 6.29 -14.50 -41.60
CA SER A 127 6.83 -15.64 -40.85
C SER A 127 6.15 -15.85 -39.50
N PHE A 128 5.95 -17.11 -39.10
CA PHE A 128 5.38 -17.44 -37.80
C PHE A 128 6.24 -16.97 -36.61
N TRP A 129 7.54 -16.69 -36.80
CA TRP A 129 8.42 -16.19 -35.74
C TRP A 129 7.97 -14.86 -35.13
N PHE A 130 7.20 -14.04 -35.87
CA PHE A 130 6.59 -12.83 -35.33
C PHE A 130 5.60 -13.12 -34.19
N LEU A 131 5.05 -14.34 -34.08
CA LEU A 131 4.24 -14.75 -32.93
C LEU A 131 5.02 -14.70 -31.61
N ALA A 132 6.34 -14.95 -31.63
CA ALA A 132 7.18 -14.79 -30.45
C ALA A 132 7.24 -13.32 -30.00
N GLY A 133 7.30 -12.38 -30.96
CA GLY A 133 7.20 -10.95 -30.69
C GLY A 133 5.86 -10.56 -30.08
N ALA A 134 4.75 -11.11 -30.62
CA ALA A 134 3.41 -10.87 -30.07
C ALA A 134 3.30 -11.40 -28.63
N ALA A 135 3.83 -12.60 -28.36
CA ALA A 135 3.88 -13.18 -27.03
C ALA A 135 4.67 -12.29 -26.05
N LEU A 136 5.81 -11.72 -26.45
CA LEU A 136 6.60 -10.82 -25.62
C LEU A 136 5.82 -9.53 -25.26
N ILE A 137 5.14 -8.93 -26.24
CA ILE A 137 4.27 -7.76 -26.02
C ILE A 137 3.16 -8.08 -25.02
N LEU A 138 2.49 -9.23 -25.19
CA LEU A 138 1.42 -9.68 -24.29
C LEU A 138 1.92 -9.94 -22.87
N VAL A 139 3.08 -10.59 -22.70
CA VAL A 139 3.69 -10.82 -21.38
C VAL A 139 4.03 -9.49 -20.69
N ARG A 140 4.60 -8.53 -21.43
CA ARG A 140 4.91 -7.20 -20.87
C ARG A 140 3.65 -6.46 -20.46
N TYR A 141 2.61 -6.52 -21.28
CA TYR A 141 1.32 -5.90 -21.02
C TYR A 141 0.58 -6.56 -19.85
N TYR A 142 0.66 -7.89 -19.72
CA TYR A 142 0.14 -8.62 -18.57
C TYR A 142 0.83 -8.19 -17.27
N LYS A 143 2.18 -8.14 -17.25
CA LYS A 143 2.93 -7.66 -16.08
C LYS A 143 2.57 -6.24 -15.69
N PHE A 144 2.33 -5.38 -16.67
CA PHE A 144 1.83 -4.02 -16.45
C PHE A 144 0.47 -4.04 -15.71
N TRP A 145 -0.50 -4.81 -16.19
CA TRP A 145 -1.81 -4.92 -15.53
C TRP A 145 -1.73 -5.53 -14.13
N VAL A 146 -0.89 -6.54 -13.92
CA VAL A 146 -0.65 -7.10 -12.57
C VAL A 146 -0.14 -6.00 -11.64
N HIS A 147 0.80 -5.17 -12.09
CA HIS A 147 1.30 -4.05 -11.27
C HIS A 147 0.20 -3.05 -10.91
N VAL A 148 -0.60 -2.60 -11.90
CA VAL A 148 -1.73 -1.68 -11.64
C VAL A 148 -2.74 -2.32 -10.69
N LEU A 149 -3.10 -3.59 -10.88
CA LEU A 149 -4.04 -4.30 -9.98
C LEU A 149 -3.49 -4.39 -8.55
N MET A 150 -2.21 -4.72 -8.40
CA MET A 150 -1.56 -4.80 -7.10
C MET A 150 -1.53 -3.44 -6.41
N GLN A 151 -1.24 -2.36 -7.15
CA GLN A 151 -1.20 -1.01 -6.58
C GLN A 151 -2.54 -0.56 -6.03
N PHE A 152 -3.64 -0.84 -6.73
CA PHE A 152 -4.98 -0.52 -6.22
C PHE A 152 -5.41 -1.42 -5.05
N ARG A 153 -4.93 -2.67 -5.01
CA ARG A 153 -5.29 -3.63 -3.97
C ARG A 153 -4.49 -3.42 -2.69
N LEU A 154 -3.18 -3.22 -2.81
CA LEU A 154 -2.20 -3.29 -1.73
C LEU A 154 -1.45 -1.97 -1.49
N GLY A 155 -1.51 -1.04 -2.44
CA GLY A 155 -0.78 0.23 -2.32
C GLY A 155 -1.26 1.08 -1.17
N TYR A 156 -0.48 2.08 -0.80
CA TYR A 156 -0.83 3.03 0.25
C TYR A 156 -1.88 4.02 -0.22
N LEU A 157 -2.87 4.30 0.61
CA LEU A 157 -3.92 5.27 0.31
C LEU A 157 -3.51 6.66 0.82
N CYS A 158 -3.05 7.54 -0.07
CA CYS A 158 -2.52 8.85 0.28
C CYS A 158 -3.47 10.02 -0.06
N PRO A 159 -3.48 11.10 0.75
CA PRO A 159 -4.17 12.34 0.41
C PRO A 159 -3.52 13.01 -0.81
N GLY A 160 -4.33 13.59 -1.68
CA GLY A 160 -3.85 14.44 -2.76
C GLY A 160 -4.78 15.59 -3.10
N ILE A 161 -4.26 16.60 -3.77
CA ILE A 161 -5.03 17.79 -4.17
C ILE A 161 -4.54 18.30 -5.53
N VAL A 162 -5.48 18.77 -6.33
CA VAL A 162 -5.18 19.38 -7.62
C VAL A 162 -4.54 20.75 -7.39
N VAL A 163 -3.30 20.91 -7.85
CA VAL A 163 -2.52 22.15 -7.70
C VAL A 163 -2.51 22.99 -8.97
N ALA A 164 -2.69 22.37 -10.15
CA ALA A 164 -2.81 23.07 -11.42
C ALA A 164 -3.76 22.33 -12.37
N VAL A 165 -4.39 23.06 -13.28
CA VAL A 165 -5.28 22.51 -14.32
C VAL A 165 -4.77 22.81 -15.73
N GLU A 166 -4.13 23.96 -15.94
CA GLU A 166 -3.56 24.40 -17.21
C GLU A 166 -2.05 24.65 -17.07
N PRO A 167 -1.21 24.27 -18.05
CA PRO A 167 -1.54 23.59 -19.32
C PRO A 167 -1.86 22.08 -19.16
N ASN A 168 -1.45 21.52 -18.03
CA ASN A 168 -1.63 20.13 -17.65
C ASN A 168 -2.21 20.05 -16.24
N ILE A 169 -3.00 19.01 -15.98
CA ILE A 169 -3.53 18.80 -14.63
C ILE A 169 -2.43 18.20 -13.77
N LEU A 170 -2.08 18.89 -12.69
CA LEU A 170 -1.10 18.46 -11.70
C LEU A 170 -1.80 18.17 -10.37
N VAL A 171 -1.43 17.06 -9.75
CA VAL A 171 -1.88 16.69 -8.40
C VAL A 171 -0.67 16.47 -7.52
N ALA A 172 -0.69 17.11 -6.35
CA ALA A 172 0.26 16.85 -5.28
C ALA A 172 -0.30 15.79 -4.34
N PHE A 173 0.51 14.78 -4.02
CA PHE A 173 0.21 13.74 -3.04
C PHE A 173 1.18 13.82 -1.87
N ALA A 174 0.68 13.81 -0.64
CA ALA A 174 1.51 13.74 0.55
C ALA A 174 1.68 12.28 0.98
N THR A 175 2.91 11.88 1.27
CA THR A 175 3.22 10.55 1.81
C THR A 175 4.48 10.59 2.64
N ASP A 176 4.65 9.59 3.50
CA ASP A 176 5.93 9.24 4.08
C ASP A 176 6.62 8.19 3.20
N MET A 177 7.94 8.27 3.04
CA MET A 177 8.76 7.27 2.35
C MET A 177 9.66 6.48 3.30
N ALA A 178 9.56 6.60 4.62
CA ALA A 178 10.31 5.76 5.55
C ALA A 178 9.97 4.26 5.35
N LYS A 179 10.97 3.37 5.52
CA LYS A 179 10.82 1.90 5.41
C LYS A 179 10.60 1.17 6.73
N GLY A 180 10.39 1.92 7.81
CA GLY A 180 10.31 1.41 9.17
C GLY A 180 10.32 2.61 10.11
N ASP A 181 11.21 2.60 11.08
CA ASP A 181 11.35 3.72 12.01
C ASP A 181 11.90 4.98 11.34
N GLY A 182 11.28 6.11 11.67
CA GLY A 182 11.64 7.43 11.17
C GLY A 182 10.52 8.07 10.37
N ALA A 183 10.84 9.21 9.77
CA ALA A 183 9.91 9.96 8.94
C ALA A 183 10.68 10.55 7.76
N PHE A 184 10.14 10.34 6.57
CA PHE A 184 10.64 10.89 5.33
C PHE A 184 9.47 11.50 4.54
N PRO A 185 8.86 12.59 5.06
CA PRO A 185 7.69 13.20 4.44
C PRO A 185 8.07 13.84 3.10
N VAL A 186 7.26 13.54 2.10
CA VAL A 186 7.41 14.07 0.75
C VAL A 186 6.07 14.47 0.15
N LEU A 187 6.17 15.43 -0.76
CA LEU A 187 5.14 15.75 -1.72
C LEU A 187 5.55 15.23 -3.09
N LYS A 188 4.77 14.29 -3.63
CA LYS A 188 4.90 13.88 -5.03
C LYS A 188 3.90 14.65 -5.87
N VAL A 189 4.39 15.52 -6.75
CA VAL A 189 3.57 16.18 -7.77
C VAL A 189 3.64 15.36 -9.05
N VAL A 190 2.48 14.88 -9.51
CA VAL A 190 2.38 14.13 -10.76
C VAL A 190 1.46 14.82 -11.74
N GLN A 191 1.82 14.74 -13.01
CA GLN A 191 0.90 15.04 -14.09
C GLN A 191 -0.09 13.89 -14.24
N ILE A 192 -1.34 14.25 -14.39
CA ILE A 192 -2.44 13.30 -14.49
C ILE A 192 -3.31 13.57 -15.72
N PRO A 193 -4.12 12.60 -16.13
CA PRO A 193 -4.99 12.77 -17.29
C PRO A 193 -6.02 13.88 -17.11
N ARG A 194 -6.41 14.51 -18.22
CA ARG A 194 -7.37 15.64 -18.25
C ARG A 194 -8.75 15.33 -17.69
N ARG A 195 -9.14 14.05 -17.61
CA ARG A 195 -10.46 13.62 -17.14
C ARG A 195 -10.31 12.76 -15.90
N ILE A 196 -10.69 13.33 -14.76
CA ILE A 196 -10.86 12.61 -13.50
C ILE A 196 -12.35 12.69 -13.17
N MET A 197 -12.91 11.61 -12.62
CA MET A 197 -14.24 11.63 -12.00
C MET A 197 -15.44 11.91 -12.91
N GLY A 198 -15.26 12.08 -14.22
CA GLY A 198 -16.33 12.50 -15.15
C GLY A 198 -16.82 13.94 -14.91
N LYS A 199 -16.03 14.75 -14.19
CA LYS A 199 -16.33 16.16 -13.87
C LYS A 199 -15.18 17.06 -14.31
N ALA A 200 -15.46 18.35 -14.47
CA ALA A 200 -14.42 19.36 -14.65
C ALA A 200 -13.54 19.39 -13.39
N VAL A 201 -12.24 19.20 -13.59
CA VAL A 201 -11.24 19.26 -12.53
C VAL A 201 -10.97 20.72 -12.19
N ARG A 202 -10.80 21.03 -10.90
CA ARG A 202 -10.55 22.38 -10.40
C ARG A 202 -9.38 22.35 -9.42
N VAL A 203 -8.59 23.42 -9.38
CA VAL A 203 -7.57 23.62 -8.36
C VAL A 203 -8.22 23.57 -6.97
N GLY A 204 -7.55 22.94 -6.01
CA GLY A 204 -8.07 22.70 -4.66
C GLY A 204 -8.97 21.47 -4.53
N MET A 205 -9.28 20.77 -5.62
CA MET A 205 -10.06 19.53 -5.55
C MET A 205 -9.25 18.43 -4.85
N ARG A 206 -9.80 17.91 -3.74
CA ARG A 206 -9.24 16.76 -3.01
C ARG A 206 -9.45 15.46 -3.79
N VAL A 207 -8.38 14.68 -3.87
CA VAL A 207 -8.31 13.38 -4.52
C VAL A 207 -7.51 12.41 -3.65
N VAL A 208 -7.53 11.13 -3.97
CA VAL A 208 -6.85 10.10 -3.18
C VAL A 208 -6.00 9.29 -4.13
N GLY A 209 -4.75 9.06 -3.74
CA GLY A 209 -3.81 8.23 -4.47
C GLY A 209 -3.81 6.81 -3.95
N ALA A 210 -3.65 5.84 -4.83
CA ALA A 210 -3.11 4.53 -4.49
C ALA A 210 -1.63 4.57 -4.89
N ALA A 211 -0.75 4.58 -3.91
CA ALA A 211 0.69 4.77 -4.09
C ALA A 211 1.45 3.45 -3.93
N PHE A 212 2.42 3.22 -4.81
CA PHE A 212 3.45 2.22 -4.61
C PHE A 212 4.81 2.88 -4.51
N TYR A 213 5.63 2.35 -3.62
CA TYR A 213 6.97 2.81 -3.37
C TYR A 213 7.97 1.94 -4.13
N PHE A 214 9.09 2.55 -4.52
CA PHE A 214 10.13 1.88 -5.26
C PHE A 214 11.47 2.06 -4.59
N GLU A 215 12.25 1.00 -4.67
CA GLU A 215 13.62 0.96 -4.23
C GLU A 215 14.57 0.85 -5.43
N LEU A 216 15.60 1.68 -5.43
CA LEU A 216 16.86 1.41 -6.13
C LEU A 216 17.73 0.65 -5.13
N ARG A 217 18.57 -0.29 -5.60
CA ARG A 217 19.36 -1.31 -4.85
C ARG A 217 20.29 -0.80 -3.72
N ASP A 218 19.86 0.18 -2.95
CA ASP A 218 20.60 0.87 -1.91
C ASP A 218 19.86 0.64 -0.59
N ASN A 219 20.59 0.26 0.45
CA ASN A 219 20.05 -0.01 1.80
C ASN A 219 19.66 1.28 2.56
N ARG A 220 18.93 2.19 1.90
CA ARG A 220 18.47 3.45 2.47
C ARG A 220 17.28 3.21 3.40
N PRO A 221 17.15 3.98 4.50
CA PRO A 221 16.01 3.88 5.41
C PRO A 221 14.71 4.46 4.84
N PHE A 222 14.73 4.88 3.56
CA PHE A 222 13.58 5.45 2.86
C PHE A 222 13.52 4.96 1.41
N TRP A 223 12.30 4.91 0.86
CA TRP A 223 12.04 4.60 -0.54
C TRP A 223 12.57 5.70 -1.47
N CYS A 224 13.01 5.30 -2.66
CA CYS A 224 13.66 6.21 -3.61
C CYS A 224 12.66 7.08 -4.35
N ASP A 225 11.50 6.51 -4.65
CA ASP A 225 10.41 7.19 -5.33
C ASP A 225 9.06 6.57 -4.94
N VAL A 226 7.99 7.29 -5.26
CA VAL A 226 6.61 6.88 -5.09
C VAL A 226 5.82 7.22 -6.36
N GLU A 227 5.01 6.28 -6.83
CA GLU A 227 4.12 6.46 -7.98
C GLU A 227 2.67 6.38 -7.51
N PRO A 228 1.98 7.52 -7.31
CA PRO A 228 0.57 7.53 -6.99
C PRO A 228 -0.31 7.50 -8.26
N TYR A 229 -1.28 6.58 -8.30
CA TYR A 229 -2.40 6.65 -9.24
C TYR A 229 -3.65 7.19 -8.55
N ILE A 230 -4.43 8.00 -9.26
CA ILE A 230 -5.65 8.56 -8.70
C ILE A 230 -6.70 7.47 -8.56
N ALA A 231 -7.06 7.15 -7.33
CA ALA A 231 -8.10 6.18 -7.01
C ALA A 231 -9.40 6.49 -7.78
N GLN A 232 -9.81 7.76 -7.75
CA GLN A 232 -11.07 8.23 -8.32
C GLN A 232 -11.19 8.09 -9.84
N ALA A 233 -10.07 8.00 -10.56
CA ALA A 233 -10.05 7.78 -11.99
C ALA A 233 -10.46 6.34 -12.36
N ALA A 234 -10.22 5.38 -11.46
CA ALA A 234 -10.32 3.96 -11.77
C ALA A 234 -11.42 3.21 -10.99
N VAL A 235 -12.07 3.85 -10.01
CA VAL A 235 -13.09 3.21 -9.15
C VAL A 235 -14.51 3.77 -9.34
N GLY A 236 -15.50 3.05 -8.82
CA GLY A 236 -16.91 3.44 -8.77
C GLY A 236 -17.19 4.65 -7.85
N LYS A 237 -18.34 5.33 -8.02
CA LYS A 237 -18.72 6.51 -7.22
C LYS A 237 -18.71 6.25 -5.71
N LYS A 238 -19.40 5.18 -5.26
CA LYS A 238 -19.45 4.79 -3.83
C LYS A 238 -18.07 4.50 -3.25
N VAL A 239 -17.21 3.80 -4.00
CA VAL A 239 -15.84 3.47 -3.58
C VAL A 239 -14.98 4.72 -3.45
N ARG A 240 -15.17 5.69 -4.35
CA ARG A 240 -14.49 7.00 -4.32
C ARG A 240 -14.85 7.82 -3.08
N GLU A 241 -16.13 7.89 -2.72
CA GLU A 241 -16.58 8.63 -1.54
C GLU A 241 -16.02 7.98 -0.27
N ARG A 242 -16.08 6.64 -0.19
CA ARG A 242 -15.47 5.88 0.90
C ARG A 242 -13.96 6.08 0.99
N SER A 243 -13.23 6.10 -0.13
CA SER A 243 -11.77 6.29 -0.10
C SER A 243 -11.39 7.68 0.39
N LEU A 244 -12.16 8.72 0.05
CA LEU A 244 -11.95 10.07 0.59
C LEU A 244 -12.19 10.12 2.10
N ALA A 245 -13.25 9.47 2.58
CA ALA A 245 -13.61 9.43 3.99
C ALA A 245 -12.62 8.62 4.86
N ARG A 246 -11.75 7.81 4.25
CA ARG A 246 -10.72 7.03 4.95
C ARG A 246 -9.47 7.84 5.30
N ILE A 247 -9.32 9.02 4.73
CA ILE A 247 -8.21 9.93 5.03
C ILE A 247 -8.60 10.81 6.20
N ALA A 248 -7.76 10.84 7.24
CA ALA A 248 -8.01 11.62 8.44
C ALA A 248 -7.96 13.14 8.15
N PHE A 249 -8.64 13.94 8.96
CA PHE A 249 -8.68 15.39 8.75
C PHE A 249 -7.29 16.03 8.90
N GLU A 250 -6.49 15.49 9.81
CA GLU A 250 -5.12 15.91 10.11
C GLU A 250 -4.21 15.72 8.89
N GLU A 251 -4.37 14.63 8.14
CA GLU A 251 -3.60 14.37 6.91
C GLU A 251 -3.98 15.35 5.79
N TRP A 252 -5.26 15.76 5.71
CA TRP A 252 -5.68 16.81 4.78
C TRP A 252 -5.06 18.15 5.15
N ASN A 253 -5.07 18.51 6.43
CA ASN A 253 -4.45 19.74 6.91
C ASN A 253 -2.94 19.72 6.69
N GLU A 254 -2.31 18.56 6.89
CA GLU A 254 -0.89 18.39 6.63
C GLU A 254 -0.59 18.59 5.15
N LEU A 255 -1.34 17.96 4.24
CA LEU A 255 -1.22 18.22 2.80
C LEU A 255 -1.33 19.72 2.47
N ASP A 256 -2.32 20.40 3.04
CA ASP A 256 -2.53 21.84 2.83
C ASP A 256 -1.37 22.70 3.38
N ARG A 257 -0.72 22.27 4.48
CA ARG A 257 0.51 22.91 5.01
C ARG A 257 1.70 22.68 4.09
N GLN A 258 1.94 21.44 3.68
CA GLN A 258 3.09 21.05 2.88
C GLN A 258 3.09 21.75 1.52
N ILE A 259 1.93 21.93 0.90
CA ILE A 259 1.81 22.58 -0.41
C ILE A 259 2.26 24.03 -0.38
N LYS A 260 2.05 24.73 0.74
CA LYS A 260 2.51 26.11 0.90
C LYS A 260 4.05 26.22 0.92
N GLN A 261 4.75 25.11 1.16
CA GLN A 261 6.20 25.05 1.17
C GLN A 261 6.79 24.75 -0.22
N LEU A 262 5.96 24.37 -1.20
CA LEU A 262 6.45 24.03 -2.53
C LEU A 262 7.02 25.28 -3.22
N PRO A 263 8.30 25.28 -3.63
CA PRO A 263 8.89 26.43 -4.31
C PRO A 263 8.30 26.63 -5.71
N LYS A 264 7.88 25.53 -6.36
CA LYS A 264 7.33 25.50 -7.71
C LYS A 264 6.29 24.39 -7.85
N LEU A 265 5.25 24.66 -8.64
CA LEU A 265 4.21 23.68 -8.99
C LEU A 265 4.58 22.95 -10.28
N GLU A 266 5.61 22.10 -10.21
CA GLU A 266 6.07 21.27 -11.33
C GLU A 266 6.08 19.78 -10.95
N PRO A 267 5.95 18.85 -11.91
CA PRO A 267 6.06 17.42 -11.63
C PRO A 267 7.41 17.08 -10.97
N GLY A 268 7.37 16.34 -9.88
CA GLY A 268 8.58 16.05 -9.12
C GLY A 268 8.29 15.43 -7.76
N LEU A 269 9.38 15.02 -7.08
CA LEU A 269 9.36 14.56 -5.71
C LEU A 269 10.04 15.63 -4.84
N PHE A 270 9.28 16.23 -3.95
CA PHE A 270 9.71 17.33 -3.10
C PHE A 270 9.79 16.86 -1.66
N ARG A 271 10.92 17.10 -1.01
CA ARG A 271 11.06 16.86 0.42
C ARG A 271 10.38 18.00 1.17
N VAL A 272 9.62 17.65 2.19
CA VAL A 272 9.00 18.62 3.10
C VAL A 272 9.93 18.75 4.30
N ASP A 273 10.19 19.99 4.73
CA ASP A 273 11.22 20.25 5.72
C ASP A 273 10.87 19.63 7.09
N ARG A 274 11.80 18.83 7.62
CA ARG A 274 11.56 17.94 8.77
C ARG A 274 11.14 18.71 10.01
N GLU A 275 11.71 19.91 10.19
CA GLU A 275 11.48 20.79 11.35
C GLU A 275 10.08 21.40 11.38
N SER A 276 9.44 21.59 10.22
CA SER A 276 8.10 22.18 10.11
C SER A 276 6.96 21.18 10.27
N SER A 277 7.28 19.88 10.18
CA SER A 277 6.32 18.80 10.27
C SER A 277 6.06 18.48 11.75
N SER A 278 4.83 18.10 12.12
CA SER A 278 4.48 17.70 13.50
C SER A 278 5.13 16.39 13.98
N TRP A 279 6.20 15.96 13.30
CA TRP A 279 6.82 14.64 13.40
C TRP A 279 8.28 14.71 13.92
N SER A 280 8.65 15.82 14.57
CA SER A 280 9.97 16.06 15.19
C SER A 280 10.23 15.20 16.45
N ARG A 281 9.68 13.98 16.54
CA ARG A 281 10.10 13.07 17.60
C ARG A 281 11.58 12.73 17.36
N PRO A 282 12.47 12.95 18.35
CA PRO A 282 13.85 12.50 18.25
C PRO A 282 13.83 11.00 17.97
N LEU A 283 14.67 10.54 17.05
CA LEU A 283 14.91 9.11 16.89
C LEU A 283 15.36 8.60 18.27
N VAL A 284 14.69 7.58 18.78
CA VAL A 284 15.06 6.89 20.03
C VAL A 284 16.47 6.33 19.81
N GLY A 285 17.49 7.06 20.27
CA GLY A 285 18.89 6.77 19.96
C GLY A 285 19.80 8.00 19.90
N ASP A 286 19.24 9.20 19.70
CA ASP A 286 20.01 10.45 19.75
C ASP A 286 20.12 10.99 21.19
N GLN A 287 20.52 10.12 22.13
CA GLN A 287 21.03 10.59 23.41
C GLN A 287 22.48 11.00 23.19
N GLY A 288 22.65 12.29 22.89
CA GLY A 288 23.96 12.91 22.78
C GLY A 288 24.85 12.53 23.95
N THR A 289 25.92 11.81 23.64
CA THR A 289 27.14 11.81 24.45
C THR A 289 27.77 13.19 24.31
N THR A 290 27.36 14.10 25.18
CA THR A 290 28.14 15.30 25.56
C THR A 290 29.20 14.93 26.57
#